data_AF-A0A9D7KKQ1-F1
#
_entry.id   AF-A0A9D7KKQ1-F1
#
_cell.length_a   1.000
_cell.length_b   1.000
_cell.length_c   1.000
_cell.angle_alpha   90.00
_cell.angle_beta   90.00
_cell.angle_gamma   90.00
#
_symmetry.space_group_name_H-M   'P 1'
#
loop_
_entity.id
_entity.type
_entity.pdbx_description
1 polymer ?
#
loop_
_entity_poly.entity_id
_entity_poly.type
_entity_poly.pdbx_seq_one_letter_code
_entity_poly.pdbx_strand_id
1 'polypeptide(L)'
;MREETGKCGKSGDIFVKRSDLINVEIFPEEIPLIIDEIPCTYNRRTVCRRRWILIRNAAELRVKETDRITAIVKNLGFCGAEVVEYEDGFLLYGKDVDDFALFESFGDHRIAMAFRYLQHF
;
A
#
# COMPACT_ATOMS: atom_id res chain seq x y z
N MET A 1 33.60 6.02 26.40
CA MET A 1 33.50 4.65 25.85
C MET A 1 32.38 4.67 24.83
N ARG A 2 32.67 4.38 23.55
CA ARG A 2 31.63 4.18 22.52
C ARG A 2 31.29 2.70 22.55
N GLU A 3 30.06 2.38 22.92
CA GLU A 3 29.51 1.04 22.82
C GLU A 3 29.44 0.59 21.36
N GLU A 4 29.49 -0.72 21.24
CA GLU A 4 29.89 -1.51 20.09
C GLU A 4 28.97 -1.31 18.88
N THR A 5 29.60 -1.22 17.70
CA THR A 5 28.93 -1.27 16.40
C THR A 5 28.13 -2.56 16.29
N GLY A 6 26.79 -2.44 16.36
CA GLY A 6 25.90 -3.54 16.01
C GLY A 6 26.25 -4.07 14.63
N LYS A 7 26.37 -5.41 14.51
CA LYS A 7 26.64 -6.09 13.23
C LYS A 7 25.68 -5.56 12.17
N CYS A 8 26.20 -4.87 11.17
CA CYS A 8 25.46 -4.51 9.97
C CYS A 8 24.93 -5.83 9.35
N GLY A 9 23.62 -5.94 9.17
CA GLY A 9 23.00 -7.10 8.54
C GLY A 9 23.52 -7.31 7.11
N LYS A 10 23.15 -8.42 6.48
CA LYS A 10 23.50 -8.65 5.07
C LYS A 10 22.88 -7.54 4.21
N SER A 11 23.69 -6.90 3.38
CA SER A 11 23.25 -5.96 2.36
C SER A 11 23.12 -6.64 1.00
N GLY A 12 22.31 -6.05 0.12
CA GLY A 12 22.13 -6.49 -1.26
C GLY A 12 21.59 -5.35 -2.11
N ASP A 13 21.76 -5.47 -3.42
CA ASP A 13 21.30 -4.49 -4.39
C ASP A 13 19.94 -4.88 -4.98
N ILE A 14 19.02 -3.93 -5.09
CA ILE A 14 17.70 -4.12 -5.71
C ILE A 14 17.67 -3.34 -7.03
N PHE A 15 17.54 -4.06 -8.14
CA PHE A 15 17.38 -3.47 -9.47
C PHE A 15 15.90 -3.49 -9.86
N VAL A 16 15.27 -2.31 -9.91
CA VAL A 16 13.86 -2.17 -10.28
C VAL A 16 13.76 -1.67 -11.71
N LYS A 17 12.95 -2.34 -12.53
CA LYS A 17 12.60 -1.90 -13.88
C LYS A 17 11.09 -1.87 -14.05
N ARG A 18 10.60 -1.00 -14.93
CA ARG A 18 9.20 -0.95 -15.31
C ARG A 18 8.75 -2.29 -15.89
N SER A 19 7.61 -2.78 -15.44
CA SER A 19 6.90 -3.96 -15.96
C SER A 19 5.40 -3.69 -16.07
N ASP A 20 4.68 -4.59 -16.74
CA ASP A 20 3.23 -4.59 -16.65
C ASP A 20 2.81 -5.36 -15.40
N LEU A 21 1.90 -4.74 -14.64
CA LEU A 21 1.36 -5.32 -13.42
C LEU A 21 0.20 -6.26 -13.76
N ILE A 22 0.07 -7.30 -12.94
CA ILE A 22 -0.99 -8.31 -13.02
C ILE A 22 -1.92 -8.16 -11.81
N ASN A 23 -3.02 -8.90 -11.84
CA ASN A 23 -3.87 -9.03 -10.66
C ASN A 23 -3.11 -9.84 -9.59
N VAL A 24 -3.28 -9.49 -8.32
CA VAL A 24 -2.60 -10.18 -7.22
C VAL A 24 -3.53 -10.39 -6.04
N GLU A 25 -3.45 -11.58 -5.47
CA GLU A 25 -3.97 -11.91 -4.17
C GLU A 25 -2.76 -12.15 -3.27
N ILE A 26 -2.76 -11.51 -2.09
CA ILE A 26 -1.68 -11.69 -1.11
C ILE A 26 -2.13 -12.74 -0.11
N PHE A 27 -1.38 -13.83 -0.01
CA PHE A 27 -1.75 -14.95 0.85
C PHE A 27 -1.50 -14.63 2.33
N PRO A 28 -2.26 -15.24 3.26
CA PRO A 28 -2.16 -14.94 4.69
C PRO A 28 -0.73 -15.09 5.25
N GLU A 29 0.06 -16.01 4.70
CA GLU A 29 1.43 -16.30 5.14
C GLU A 29 2.42 -15.20 4.72
N GLU A 30 2.09 -14.43 3.68
CA GLU A 30 2.89 -13.32 3.18
C GLU A 30 2.63 -12.03 3.96
N ILE A 31 1.43 -11.87 4.53
CA ILE A 31 1.00 -10.65 5.22
C ILE A 31 1.99 -10.22 6.31
N PRO A 32 2.45 -11.08 7.24
CA PRO A 32 3.41 -10.67 8.26
C PRO A 32 4.75 -10.18 7.70
N LEU A 33 5.12 -10.63 6.50
CA LEU A 33 6.39 -10.27 5.85
C LEU A 33 6.35 -8.90 5.18
N ILE A 34 5.15 -8.44 4.79
CA ILE A 34 4.98 -7.21 4.01
C ILE A 34 3.98 -6.22 4.64
N ILE A 35 3.52 -6.48 5.87
CA ILE A 35 2.40 -5.74 6.46
C ILE A 35 2.65 -4.24 6.46
N ASP A 36 3.91 -3.88 6.61
CA ASP A 36 4.38 -2.53 6.72
C ASP A 36 4.48 -1.83 5.34
N GLU A 37 4.60 -2.61 4.28
CA GLU A 37 4.69 -2.24 2.87
C GLU A 37 3.33 -2.26 2.15
N ILE A 38 2.26 -2.79 2.77
CA ILE A 38 0.90 -2.84 2.21
C ILE A 38 0.44 -1.48 1.63
N PRO A 39 0.65 -0.33 2.31
CA PRO A 39 0.28 0.97 1.74
C PRO A 39 0.92 1.27 0.38
N CYS A 40 2.07 0.68 0.06
CA CYS A 40 2.79 0.88 -1.20
C CYS A 40 2.52 -0.20 -2.26
N THR A 41 1.63 -1.17 -1.99
CA THR A 41 1.36 -2.31 -2.92
C THR A 41 0.59 -1.91 -4.17
N TYR A 42 -0.07 -0.75 -4.16
CA TYR A 42 -0.79 -0.21 -5.28
C TYR A 42 -0.08 1.02 -5.85
N ASN A 43 -0.28 1.24 -7.15
CA ASN A 43 0.13 2.46 -7.81
C ASN A 43 -0.90 2.81 -8.89
N ARG A 44 -0.69 3.96 -9.51
CA ARG A 44 -1.60 4.53 -10.50
C ARG A 44 -1.86 3.58 -11.67
N ARG A 45 -0.89 2.76 -12.08
CA ARG A 45 -1.09 1.79 -13.17
C ARG A 45 -1.91 0.60 -12.75
N THR A 46 -1.78 0.14 -11.51
CA THR A 46 -2.66 -0.91 -10.97
C THR A 46 -4.10 -0.41 -10.96
N VAL A 47 -4.31 0.83 -10.50
CA VAL A 47 -5.63 1.43 -10.44
C VAL A 47 -6.19 1.70 -11.85
N CYS A 48 -5.48 2.38 -12.75
CA CYS A 48 -6.03 2.73 -14.07
C CYS A 48 -6.23 1.55 -15.04
N ARG A 49 -5.51 0.43 -14.89
CA ARG A 49 -5.54 -0.66 -15.87
C ARG A 49 -6.54 -1.76 -15.57
N ARG A 50 -7.57 -1.47 -14.79
CA ARG A 50 -8.61 -2.44 -14.39
C ARG A 50 -8.02 -3.71 -13.80
N ARG A 51 -6.91 -3.57 -13.05
CA ARG A 51 -6.32 -4.66 -12.27
C ARG A 51 -6.99 -4.72 -10.91
N TRP A 52 -6.90 -5.86 -10.25
CA TRP A 52 -7.36 -5.98 -8.88
C TRP A 52 -6.25 -6.43 -7.94
N ILE A 53 -6.35 -5.96 -6.69
CA ILE A 53 -5.52 -6.39 -5.56
C ILE A 53 -6.46 -6.84 -4.46
N LEU A 54 -6.30 -8.09 -4.00
CA LEU A 54 -6.99 -8.60 -2.83
C LEU A 54 -5.99 -8.73 -1.66
N ILE A 55 -6.31 -8.07 -0.55
CA ILE A 55 -5.59 -8.20 0.72
C ILE A 55 -6.57 -8.68 1.77
N ARG A 56 -6.25 -9.80 2.43
CA ARG A 56 -6.99 -10.40 3.55
C ARG A 56 -6.03 -10.75 4.67
N ASN A 57 -6.55 -11.08 5.86
CA ASN A 57 -5.77 -11.45 7.05
C ASN A 57 -4.80 -10.36 7.53
N ALA A 58 -5.09 -9.10 7.24
CA ALA A 58 -4.29 -7.93 7.59
C ALA A 58 -4.95 -7.07 8.67
N ALA A 59 -5.75 -7.65 9.57
CA ALA A 59 -6.48 -6.93 10.62
C ALA A 59 -5.56 -6.07 11.52
N GLU A 60 -4.29 -6.45 11.68
CA GLU A 60 -3.29 -5.68 12.42
C GLU A 60 -3.07 -4.27 11.82
N LEU A 61 -3.36 -4.04 10.54
CA LEU A 61 -3.30 -2.71 9.93
C LEU A 61 -4.24 -1.69 10.58
N ARG A 62 -5.33 -2.15 11.24
CA ARG A 62 -6.28 -1.26 11.91
C ARG A 62 -5.75 -0.67 13.22
N VAL A 63 -4.74 -1.31 13.80
CA VAL A 63 -4.16 -0.94 15.12
C VAL A 63 -2.76 -0.34 15.00
N LYS A 64 -2.35 0.09 13.80
CA LYS A 64 -1.10 0.83 13.57
C LYS A 64 -1.26 2.28 14.04
N GLU A 65 -0.36 3.17 13.59
CA GLU A 65 -0.40 4.61 13.89
C GLU A 65 -1.76 5.25 13.54
N THR A 66 -2.41 4.73 12.51
CA THR A 66 -3.82 4.98 12.18
C THR A 66 -4.50 3.67 11.78
N ASP A 67 -5.81 3.69 11.60
CA ASP A 67 -6.50 2.61 10.89
C ASP A 67 -6.13 2.70 9.40
N ARG A 68 -5.07 1.97 9.02
CA ARG A 68 -4.52 2.03 7.67
C ARG A 68 -5.46 1.45 6.64
N ILE A 69 -6.30 0.47 6.99
CA ILE A 69 -7.29 -0.07 6.05
C ILE A 69 -8.27 1.04 5.69
N THR A 70 -8.88 1.64 6.71
CA THR A 70 -9.84 2.74 6.50
C THR A 70 -9.20 3.91 5.75
N ALA A 71 -7.96 4.28 6.10
CA ALA A 71 -7.23 5.37 5.44
C ALA A 71 -6.99 5.08 3.95
N ILE A 72 -6.56 3.86 3.61
CA ILE A 72 -6.33 3.43 2.23
C ILE A 72 -7.64 3.45 1.43
N VAL A 73 -8.69 2.83 1.96
CA VAL A 73 -10.01 2.76 1.32
C VAL A 73 -10.56 4.15 1.03
N LYS A 74 -10.53 5.06 2.02
CA LYS A 74 -11.01 6.44 1.86
C LYS A 74 -10.23 7.20 0.77
N ASN A 75 -8.92 7.19 0.85
CA ASN A 75 -8.07 7.93 -0.09
C ASN A 75 -8.19 7.36 -1.52
N LEU A 76 -8.23 6.04 -1.69
CA LEU A 76 -8.47 5.43 -3.01
C LEU A 76 -9.88 5.75 -3.53
N GLY A 77 -10.88 5.76 -2.66
CA GLY A 77 -12.24 6.20 -2.98
C GLY A 77 -12.29 7.65 -3.46
N PHE A 78 -11.51 8.56 -2.85
CA PHE A 78 -11.39 9.96 -3.30
C PHE A 78 -10.76 10.10 -4.69
N CYS A 79 -9.95 9.14 -5.12
CA CYS A 79 -9.48 9.08 -6.51
C CYS A 79 -10.55 8.62 -7.50
N GLY A 80 -11.66 8.07 -7.04
CA GLY A 80 -12.64 7.36 -7.88
C GLY A 80 -12.32 5.89 -8.12
N ALA A 81 -11.37 5.30 -7.37
CA ALA A 81 -11.11 3.87 -7.43
C ALA A 81 -12.27 3.11 -6.75
N GLU A 82 -12.56 1.91 -7.24
CA GLU A 82 -13.53 1.03 -6.60
C GLU A 82 -12.81 0.19 -5.55
N VAL A 83 -13.12 0.41 -4.27
CA VAL A 83 -12.49 -0.32 -3.17
C VAL A 83 -13.56 -0.83 -2.22
N VAL A 84 -13.49 -2.12 -1.91
CA VAL A 84 -14.34 -2.78 -0.92
C VAL A 84 -13.52 -2.99 0.35
N GLU A 85 -13.98 -2.44 1.46
CA GLU A 85 -13.37 -2.61 2.77
C GLU A 85 -13.82 -3.92 3.42
N TYR A 86 -12.87 -4.59 4.08
CA TYR A 86 -13.13 -5.75 4.93
C TYR A 86 -12.52 -5.53 6.31
N GLU A 87 -13.01 -6.25 7.32
CA GLU A 87 -12.47 -6.15 8.68
C GLU A 87 -10.95 -6.45 8.75
N ASP A 88 -10.48 -7.36 7.91
CA ASP A 88 -9.10 -7.85 7.83
C ASP A 88 -8.40 -7.47 6.53
N GLY A 89 -8.88 -6.48 5.78
CA GLY A 89 -8.21 -6.03 4.57
C GLY A 89 -9.09 -5.24 3.62
N PHE A 90 -8.82 -5.36 2.33
CA PHE A 90 -9.59 -4.67 1.29
C PHE A 90 -9.41 -5.34 -0.07
N LEU A 91 -10.34 -5.05 -0.96
CA LEU A 91 -10.27 -5.40 -2.37
C LEU A 91 -10.32 -4.13 -3.20
N LEU A 92 -9.21 -3.85 -3.89
CA LEU A 92 -9.11 -2.76 -4.84
C LEU A 92 -9.42 -3.29 -6.24
N TYR A 93 -10.42 -2.69 -6.89
CA TYR A 93 -10.69 -2.82 -8.31
C TYR A 93 -10.28 -1.54 -9.03
N GLY A 94 -9.35 -1.71 -9.97
CA GLY A 94 -8.85 -0.63 -10.76
C GLY A 94 -9.92 0.01 -11.65
N LYS A 95 -9.99 1.33 -11.62
CA LYS A 95 -10.81 2.17 -12.50
C LYS A 95 -10.00 3.38 -12.95
N ASP A 96 -10.48 4.06 -13.99
CA ASP A 96 -9.99 5.40 -14.30
C ASP A 96 -10.21 6.30 -13.10
N VAL A 97 -9.13 6.94 -12.65
CA VAL A 97 -9.06 7.71 -11.42
C VAL A 97 -8.72 9.16 -11.75
N ASP A 98 -9.16 10.11 -10.94
CA ASP A 98 -8.88 11.53 -11.16
C ASP A 98 -7.43 11.88 -10.79
N ASP A 99 -6.83 12.81 -11.53
CA ASP A 99 -5.44 13.25 -11.33
C ASP A 99 -5.29 14.24 -10.15
N PHE A 100 -6.39 14.84 -9.68
CA PHE A 100 -6.37 15.94 -8.71
C PHE A 100 -6.96 15.59 -7.33
N ALA A 101 -7.01 14.30 -6.98
CA ALA A 101 -7.52 13.88 -5.68
C ALA A 101 -6.66 14.44 -4.52
N LEU A 102 -7.34 15.04 -3.55
CA LEU A 102 -6.74 15.44 -2.28
C LEU A 102 -6.73 14.23 -1.35
N PHE A 103 -5.58 13.94 -0.76
CA PHE A 103 -5.40 12.84 0.17
C PHE A 103 -5.17 13.35 1.58
N GLU A 104 -5.66 12.58 2.54
CA GLU A 104 -5.39 12.81 3.95
C GLU A 104 -4.40 11.75 4.45
N SER A 105 -3.36 12.19 5.16
CA SER A 105 -2.38 11.26 5.75
C SER A 105 -2.90 10.57 7.00
N PHE A 106 -3.95 11.13 7.63
CA PHE A 106 -4.48 10.69 8.92
C PHE A 106 -3.41 10.61 10.03
N GLY A 107 -2.37 11.45 9.92
CA GLY A 107 -1.22 11.42 10.83
C GLY A 107 -0.22 10.29 10.57
N ASP A 108 -0.45 9.41 9.60
CA ASP A 108 0.42 8.27 9.31
C ASP A 108 1.37 8.54 8.15
N HIS A 109 2.67 8.42 8.43
CA HIS A 109 3.72 8.69 7.45
C HIS A 109 3.73 7.73 6.27
N ARG A 110 3.33 6.47 6.46
CA ARG A 110 3.27 5.48 5.38
C ARG A 110 2.10 5.73 4.45
N ILE A 111 0.96 6.16 4.98
CA ILE A 111 -0.15 6.64 4.17
C ILE A 111 0.27 7.88 3.37
N ALA A 112 0.91 8.86 4.02
CA ALA A 112 1.40 10.06 3.35
C ALA A 112 2.36 9.72 2.19
N MET A 113 3.33 8.84 2.41
CA MET A 113 4.28 8.42 1.38
C MET A 113 3.59 7.66 0.24
N ALA A 114 2.76 6.67 0.56
CA ALA A 114 2.05 5.85 -0.42
C ALA A 114 1.23 6.70 -1.40
N PHE A 115 0.39 7.59 -0.87
CA PHE A 115 -0.48 8.43 -1.69
C PHE A 115 0.27 9.56 -2.41
N ARG A 116 1.44 9.97 -1.90
CA ARG A 116 2.32 10.86 -2.65
C ARG A 116 2.82 10.20 -3.94
N TYR A 117 3.24 8.94 -3.88
CA TYR A 117 3.67 8.21 -5.10
C TYR A 117 2.49 7.91 -6.04
N LEU A 118 1.27 7.76 -5.53
CA LEU A 118 0.08 7.53 -6.36
C LEU A 118 -0.22 8.68 -7.34
N GLN A 119 0.16 9.93 -7.00
CA GLN A 119 -0.03 11.12 -7.85
C GLN A 119 0.97 11.25 -9.00
N HIS A 120 2.05 10.47 -9.00
CA HIS A 120 3.15 10.62 -9.96
C HIS A 120 3.30 9.37 -10.84
N PHE A 121 3.68 9.59 -12.09
CA PHE A 121 4.01 8.55 -13.08
C PHE A 121 5.48 8.63 -13.48
#